data_AF-A0A2T5RRB4-F1
#
_entry.id   AF-A0A2T5RRB4-F1
#
_cell.length_a   1.000
_cell.length_b   1.000
_cell.length_c   1.000
_cell.angle_alpha   90.00
_cell.angle_beta   90.00
_cell.angle_gamma   90.00
#
_symmetry.space_group_name_H-M   'P 1'
#
loop_
_entity.id
_entity.type
_entity.pdbx_description
1 polymer ?
#
loop_
_entity_poly.entity_id
_entity_poly.type
_entity_poly.pdbx_seq_one_letter_code
_entity_poly.pdbx_strand_id
1 'polypeptide(L)'
;MLKKITIFSILIMIIFSSISAAAVELDDFDKKLLVRIFKDVDSEDVEYMARLGLDSKDISLILYYYSNSDKKLDQGDLERLVRNRERINEFHYYYGMPSIIFDDELVRFRHPYRERHFPPLDTKKYDKKYEFNGGTEIIKVRGNNYDYKYNNQRTGVEEKIEIKNQKYEYYYRDRNMIEKLEVHHANQKYSYYYKNLNTGRTIKKEGRGRRVTKDIVYEELRERYNDLEEDDDWDDDGGDWDNDDWADEDPDDDNGVDIQFDIKIDLSDLFN
;
A
#
# COMPACT_ATOMS: atom_id res chain seq x y z
N MET A 1 7.26 36.45 40.95
CA MET A 1 7.61 35.22 40.20
C MET A 1 6.44 34.25 40.00
N LEU A 2 5.30 34.36 40.71
CA LEU A 2 4.16 33.43 40.55
C LEU A 2 3.38 33.54 39.23
N LYS A 3 3.37 34.68 38.52
CA LYS A 3 2.54 34.87 37.31
C LYS A 3 3.07 34.20 36.03
N LYS A 4 4.37 33.85 35.96
CA LYS A 4 4.96 33.20 34.77
C LYS A 4 4.79 31.68 34.76
N ILE A 5 4.59 31.06 35.93
CA ILE A 5 4.41 29.61 36.05
C ILE A 5 2.98 29.22 35.65
N THR A 6 1.98 30.05 35.98
CA THR A 6 0.56 29.78 35.67
C THR A 6 0.24 29.83 34.17
N ILE A 7 0.93 30.68 33.40
CA ILE A 7 0.72 30.77 31.93
C ILE A 7 1.29 29.53 31.22
N PHE A 8 2.38 28.96 31.73
CA PHE A 8 2.98 27.76 31.15
C PHE A 8 2.11 26.51 31.41
N SER A 9 1.45 26.43 32.58
CA SER A 9 0.50 25.35 32.90
C SER A 9 -0.76 25.39 32.03
N ILE A 10 -1.27 26.59 31.71
CA ILE A 10 -2.44 26.76 30.83
C ILE A 10 -2.07 26.43 29.38
N LEU A 11 -0.87 26.77 28.92
CA LEU A 11 -0.42 26.41 27.57
C LEU A 11 -0.20 24.89 27.40
N ILE A 12 0.28 24.20 28.44
CA ILE A 12 0.42 22.74 28.43
C ILE A 12 -0.96 22.04 28.50
N MET A 13 -1.92 22.58 29.25
CA MET A 13 -3.29 22.06 29.20
C MET A 13 -3.94 22.24 27.83
N ILE A 14 -3.68 23.34 27.12
CA ILE A 14 -4.22 23.58 25.77
C ILE A 14 -3.63 22.62 24.73
N ILE A 15 -2.38 22.16 24.91
CA ILE A 15 -1.74 21.18 24.00
C ILE A 15 -2.24 19.75 24.28
N PHE A 16 -2.71 19.45 25.50
CA PHE A 16 -3.31 18.14 25.83
C PHE A 16 -4.84 18.11 25.66
N SER A 17 -5.53 19.26 25.63
CA SER A 17 -6.98 19.33 25.41
C SER A 17 -7.39 19.44 23.94
N SER A 18 -6.44 19.44 23.00
CA SER A 18 -6.75 19.47 21.56
C SER A 18 -6.85 18.08 20.92
N ILE A 19 -6.62 16.99 21.67
CA ILE A 19 -7.13 15.67 21.28
C ILE A 19 -8.56 15.56 21.79
N SER A 20 -9.44 16.46 21.32
CA SER A 20 -10.86 16.15 21.25
C SER A 20 -11.00 15.15 20.11
N ALA A 21 -10.64 13.90 20.37
CA ALA A 21 -11.02 12.78 19.54
C ALA A 21 -12.55 12.67 19.67
N ALA A 22 -13.28 13.36 18.79
CA ALA A 22 -14.49 12.75 18.29
C ALA A 22 -14.00 11.44 17.67
N ALA A 23 -14.23 10.32 18.37
CA ALA A 23 -13.97 9.01 17.80
C ALA A 23 -14.70 8.99 16.46
N VAL A 24 -13.95 8.86 15.37
CA VAL A 24 -14.56 8.66 14.06
C VAL A 24 -15.18 7.28 14.15
N GLU A 25 -16.49 7.22 14.30
CA GLU A 25 -17.22 5.97 14.22
C GLU A 25 -17.22 5.57 12.75
N LEU A 26 -16.42 4.55 12.42
CA LEU A 26 -16.49 3.91 11.11
C LEU A 26 -17.84 3.22 10.99
N ASP A 27 -18.50 3.42 9.85
CA ASP A 27 -19.71 2.66 9.56
C ASP A 27 -19.39 1.18 9.33
N ASP A 28 -20.42 0.34 9.48
CA ASP A 28 -20.27 -1.11 9.38
C ASP A 28 -19.88 -1.56 7.96
N PHE A 29 -20.21 -0.78 6.94
CA PHE A 29 -19.83 -1.08 5.55
C PHE A 29 -18.33 -0.90 5.38
N ASP A 30 -17.77 0.23 5.80
CA ASP A 30 -16.34 0.54 5.72
C ASP A 30 -15.49 -0.49 6.47
N LYS A 31 -15.95 -0.95 7.64
CA LYS A 31 -15.25 -2.00 8.38
C LYS A 31 -15.21 -3.31 7.59
N LYS A 32 -16.35 -3.75 7.05
CA LYS A 32 -16.46 -4.98 6.26
C LYS A 32 -15.61 -4.90 4.98
N LEU A 33 -15.70 -3.78 4.28
CA LEU A 33 -14.89 -3.46 3.10
C LEU A 33 -13.41 -3.69 3.38
N LEU A 34 -12.88 -3.06 4.43
CA LEU A 34 -11.45 -3.09 4.75
C LEU A 34 -10.99 -4.49 5.18
N VAL A 35 -11.76 -5.18 6.04
CA VAL A 35 -11.43 -6.54 6.50
C VAL A 35 -11.50 -7.57 5.36
N ARG A 36 -12.43 -7.41 4.43
CA ARG A 36 -12.55 -8.30 3.25
C ARG A 36 -11.37 -8.13 2.30
N ILE A 37 -10.99 -6.88 2.01
CA ILE A 37 -9.94 -6.57 1.03
C ILE A 37 -8.53 -6.84 1.57
N PHE A 38 -8.28 -6.53 2.84
CA PHE A 38 -6.96 -6.68 3.44
C PHE A 38 -6.94 -7.91 4.34
N LYS A 39 -6.36 -9.00 3.82
CA LYS A 39 -6.45 -10.34 4.39
C LYS A 39 -5.98 -10.46 5.84
N ASP A 40 -4.96 -9.70 6.19
CA ASP A 40 -4.30 -9.74 7.50
C ASP A 40 -4.78 -8.60 8.42
N VAL A 41 -5.87 -7.92 8.07
CA VAL A 41 -6.50 -6.86 8.87
C VAL A 41 -7.78 -7.41 9.48
N ASP A 42 -7.91 -7.29 10.80
CA ASP A 42 -9.17 -7.62 11.47
C ASP A 42 -9.97 -6.37 11.87
N SER A 43 -11.17 -6.58 12.42
CA SER A 43 -12.03 -5.48 12.85
C SER A 43 -11.44 -4.68 14.02
N GLU A 44 -10.63 -5.30 14.88
CA GLU A 44 -10.02 -4.64 16.03
C GLU A 44 -8.93 -3.67 15.57
N ASP A 45 -8.12 -4.05 14.58
CA ASP A 45 -7.12 -3.20 13.93
C ASP A 45 -7.78 -1.94 13.33
N VAL A 46 -8.85 -2.13 12.55
CA VAL A 46 -9.59 -1.04 11.88
C VAL A 46 -10.21 -0.09 12.90
N GLU A 47 -10.85 -0.63 13.94
CA GLU A 47 -11.42 0.19 15.01
C GLU A 47 -10.35 0.94 15.79
N TYR A 48 -9.19 0.33 16.02
CA TYR A 48 -8.08 0.99 16.68
C TYR A 48 -7.59 2.20 15.86
N MET A 49 -7.36 2.02 14.55
CA MET A 49 -7.00 3.12 13.65
C MET A 49 -8.05 4.24 13.67
N ALA A 50 -9.34 3.90 13.69
CA ALA A 50 -10.43 4.87 13.79
C ALA A 50 -10.45 5.65 15.11
N ARG A 51 -10.17 4.98 16.24
CA ARG A 51 -10.04 5.62 17.57
C ARG A 51 -8.87 6.60 17.63
N LEU A 52 -7.83 6.40 16.81
CA LEU A 52 -6.74 7.36 16.62
C LEU A 52 -7.12 8.58 15.76
N GLY A 53 -8.36 8.62 15.24
CA GLY A 53 -8.89 9.73 14.46
C GLY A 53 -8.53 9.68 12.99
N LEU A 54 -8.32 8.48 12.44
CA LEU A 54 -8.21 8.22 11.00
C LEU A 54 -9.60 7.87 10.45
N ASP A 55 -9.99 8.49 9.34
CA ASP A 55 -11.22 8.11 8.62
C ASP A 55 -10.99 6.89 7.70
N SER A 56 -12.05 6.31 7.13
CA SER A 56 -11.95 5.14 6.24
C SER A 56 -11.04 5.39 5.04
N LYS A 57 -10.98 6.63 4.54
CA LYS A 57 -10.11 7.01 3.43
C LYS A 57 -8.66 7.04 3.84
N ASP A 58 -8.35 7.60 5.01
CA ASP A 58 -7.01 7.59 5.60
C ASP A 58 -6.54 6.14 5.80
N ILE A 59 -7.39 5.29 6.40
CA ILE A 59 -7.10 3.87 6.65
C ILE A 59 -6.85 3.13 5.33
N SER A 60 -7.73 3.30 4.35
CA SER A 60 -7.60 2.70 3.01
C SER A 60 -6.24 3.00 2.37
N LEU A 61 -5.82 4.27 2.40
CA LEU A 61 -4.55 4.68 1.81
C LEU A 61 -3.35 4.12 2.58
N ILE A 62 -3.43 4.06 3.91
CA ILE A 62 -2.38 3.44 4.75
C ILE A 62 -2.23 1.97 4.37
N LEU A 63 -3.32 1.21 4.43
CA LEU A 63 -3.30 -0.23 4.17
C LEU A 63 -2.83 -0.53 2.72
N TYR A 64 -3.24 0.28 1.75
CA TYR A 64 -2.74 0.22 0.39
C TYR A 64 -1.23 0.42 0.27
N TYR A 65 -0.65 1.41 0.97
CA TYR A 65 0.80 1.62 0.95
C TYR A 65 1.58 0.49 1.62
N TYR A 66 1.07 -0.04 2.74
CA TYR A 66 1.75 -1.09 3.48
C TYR A 66 1.71 -2.44 2.76
N SER A 67 0.57 -2.78 2.16
CA SER A 67 0.43 -4.01 1.36
C SER A 67 1.35 -4.06 0.14
N ASN A 68 1.73 -2.91 -0.42
CA ASN A 68 2.57 -2.86 -1.62
C ASN A 68 4.06 -2.60 -1.38
N SER A 69 4.44 -2.22 -0.16
CA SER A 69 5.83 -1.80 0.12
C SER A 69 6.69 -2.89 0.72
N ASP A 70 6.13 -4.04 1.07
CA ASP A 70 6.74 -5.03 1.98
C ASP A 70 7.09 -4.45 3.37
N LYS A 71 6.51 -3.30 3.73
CA LYS A 71 6.68 -2.71 5.04
C LYS A 71 5.70 -3.33 6.02
N LYS A 72 6.15 -3.52 7.25
CA LYS A 72 5.30 -3.93 8.37
C LYS A 72 4.72 -2.69 9.04
N LEU A 73 3.40 -2.65 9.26
CA LEU A 73 2.75 -1.57 10.01
C LEU A 73 2.91 -1.84 11.51
N ASP A 74 3.72 -1.02 12.16
CA ASP A 74 3.88 -1.03 13.62
C ASP A 74 3.24 0.22 14.26
N GLN A 75 3.11 0.18 15.58
CA GLN A 75 2.54 1.30 16.37
C GLN A 75 3.28 2.62 16.12
N GLY A 76 4.61 2.60 16.11
CA GLY A 76 5.42 3.81 16.01
C GLY A 76 5.25 4.50 14.66
N ASP A 77 5.08 3.73 13.60
CA ASP A 77 4.69 4.18 12.28
C ASP A 77 3.27 4.74 12.27
N LEU A 78 2.30 4.02 12.82
CA LEU A 78 0.90 4.45 12.88
C LEU A 78 0.75 5.79 13.61
N GLU A 79 1.40 5.96 14.76
CA GLU A 79 1.43 7.23 15.50
C GLU A 79 2.05 8.38 14.69
N ARG A 80 3.04 8.10 13.84
CA ARG A 80 3.63 9.12 12.96
C ARG A 80 2.70 9.48 11.81
N LEU A 81 1.94 8.51 11.29
CA LEU A 81 0.93 8.73 10.27
C LEU A 81 -0.21 9.59 10.81
N VAL A 82 -0.75 9.26 11.98
CA VAL A 82 -1.80 10.04 12.66
C VAL A 82 -1.36 11.49 12.87
N ARG A 83 -0.14 11.71 13.36
CA ARG A 83 0.43 13.05 13.55
C ARG A 83 0.57 13.87 12.26
N ASN A 84 0.65 13.19 11.11
CA ASN A 84 0.84 13.80 9.81
C ASN A 84 -0.31 13.51 8.83
N ARG A 85 -1.50 13.16 9.32
CA ARG A 85 -2.61 12.68 8.48
C ARG A 85 -2.96 13.62 7.33
N GLU A 86 -2.88 14.93 7.55
CA GLU A 86 -3.18 15.95 6.53
C GLU A 86 -2.25 15.87 5.30
N ARG A 87 -1.09 15.23 5.45
CA ARG A 87 -0.07 15.07 4.41
C ARG A 87 0.05 13.62 3.93
N ILE A 88 -0.86 12.74 4.30
CA ILE A 88 -0.73 11.30 4.02
C ILE A 88 -0.66 10.96 2.53
N ASN A 89 -1.32 11.76 1.69
CA ASN A 89 -1.25 11.68 0.22
C ASN A 89 0.18 11.90 -0.31
N GLU A 90 1.04 12.57 0.46
CA GLU A 90 2.43 12.82 0.07
C GLU A 90 3.32 11.60 0.36
N PHE A 91 2.91 10.63 1.18
CA PHE A 91 3.84 9.64 1.74
C PHE A 91 4.23 8.47 0.84
N HIS A 92 3.68 8.32 -0.36
CA HIS A 92 4.03 7.26 -1.32
C HIS A 92 5.55 7.03 -1.45
N TYR A 93 6.36 8.10 -1.43
CA TYR A 93 7.81 7.99 -1.54
C TYR A 93 8.50 7.28 -0.36
N TYR A 94 7.91 7.33 0.84
CA TYR A 94 8.42 6.59 2.00
C TYR A 94 8.16 5.08 1.90
N TYR A 95 7.27 4.69 1.00
CA TYR A 95 6.89 3.30 0.73
C TYR A 95 7.51 2.78 -0.56
N GLY A 96 8.33 3.58 -1.26
CA GLY A 96 8.87 3.19 -2.57
C GLY A 96 7.78 3.09 -3.65
N MET A 97 6.63 3.73 -3.44
CA MET A 97 5.45 3.65 -4.30
C MET A 97 5.39 4.81 -5.31
N PRO A 98 4.81 4.58 -6.50
CA PRO A 98 4.52 5.67 -7.42
C PRO A 98 3.42 6.58 -6.84
N SER A 99 3.40 7.85 -7.27
CA SER A 99 2.33 8.80 -6.93
C SER A 99 1.10 8.66 -7.83
N ILE A 100 0.90 7.50 -8.45
CA ILE A 100 -0.21 7.23 -9.36
C ILE A 100 -0.90 5.90 -9.03
N ILE A 101 -2.13 5.77 -9.49
CA ILE A 101 -2.83 4.50 -9.72
C ILE A 101 -3.04 4.34 -11.24
N PHE A 102 -3.31 3.12 -11.72
CA PHE A 102 -3.65 2.91 -13.12
C PHE A 102 -5.09 3.38 -13.40
N ASP A 103 -5.42 3.58 -14.68
CA ASP A 103 -6.77 4.00 -15.07
C ASP A 103 -7.81 2.90 -14.72
N ASP A 104 -7.40 1.64 -14.79
CA ASP A 104 -8.21 0.44 -14.58
C ASP A 104 -8.03 -0.21 -13.20
N GLU A 105 -6.95 0.10 -12.48
CA GLU A 105 -6.66 -0.58 -11.22
C GLU A 105 -5.71 0.15 -10.25
N LEU A 106 -5.81 -0.23 -8.98
CA LEU A 106 -4.76 0.02 -8.01
C LEU A 106 -3.49 -0.74 -8.39
N VAL A 107 -2.32 -0.11 -8.17
CA VAL A 107 -1.04 -0.77 -8.43
C VAL A 107 -0.86 -1.87 -7.39
N ARG A 108 -0.69 -3.11 -7.86
CA ARG A 108 -0.29 -4.25 -7.03
C ARG A 108 0.97 -4.88 -7.59
N PHE A 109 2.06 -4.80 -6.84
CA PHE A 109 3.28 -5.50 -7.22
C PHE A 109 3.15 -7.02 -6.96
N ARG A 110 3.71 -7.82 -7.87
CA ARG A 110 3.58 -9.29 -7.88
C ARG A 110 4.80 -10.00 -7.30
N HIS A 111 5.86 -9.28 -6.97
CA HIS A 111 7.02 -9.88 -6.34
C HIS A 111 6.67 -10.50 -4.98
N PRO A 112 7.36 -11.59 -4.58
CA PRO A 112 7.25 -12.13 -3.22
C PRO A 112 7.59 -11.10 -2.16
N TYR A 113 6.92 -11.19 -1.00
CA TYR A 113 7.22 -10.36 0.16
C TYR A 113 8.69 -10.48 0.57
N ARG A 114 9.29 -9.34 0.92
CA ARG A 114 10.61 -9.29 1.54
C ARG A 114 10.72 -8.09 2.46
N GLU A 115 11.13 -8.33 3.70
CA GLU A 115 11.45 -7.25 4.65
C GLU A 115 12.50 -6.29 4.05
N ARG A 116 12.10 -5.02 3.91
CA ARG A 116 12.95 -3.92 3.42
C ARG A 116 13.29 -2.98 4.56
N HIS A 117 14.47 -2.38 4.47
CA HIS A 117 14.76 -1.22 5.30
C HIS A 117 14.10 0.03 4.69
N PHE A 118 13.65 0.94 5.55
CA PHE A 118 13.03 2.19 5.14
C PHE A 118 13.71 3.40 5.77
N PRO A 119 13.76 4.54 5.07
CA PRO A 119 14.10 5.80 5.70
C PRO A 119 13.02 6.18 6.71
N PRO A 120 13.37 6.87 7.82
CA PRO A 120 12.36 7.46 8.69
C PRO A 120 11.42 8.41 7.93
N LEU A 121 10.15 8.41 8.30
CA LEU A 121 9.17 9.39 7.81
C LEU A 121 9.67 10.83 8.05
N ASP A 122 9.28 11.73 7.16
CA ASP A 122 9.70 13.15 7.09
C ASP A 122 11.21 13.44 6.95
N THR A 123 12.07 12.43 6.68
CA THR A 123 13.49 12.70 6.43
C THR A 123 13.75 13.32 5.06
N LYS A 124 14.49 14.43 5.02
CA LYS A 124 14.95 15.07 3.77
C LYS A 124 16.28 14.53 3.26
N LYS A 125 17.06 13.88 4.12
CA LYS A 125 18.37 13.32 3.77
C LYS A 125 18.60 12.04 4.56
N TYR A 126 18.76 10.95 3.83
CA TYR A 126 19.05 9.64 4.39
C TYR A 126 20.00 8.90 3.46
N ASP A 127 21.01 8.25 4.02
CA ASP A 127 21.94 7.42 3.26
C ASP A 127 22.35 6.26 4.14
N LYS A 128 21.92 5.05 3.76
CA LYS A 128 22.30 3.83 4.44
C LYS A 128 22.63 2.76 3.43
N LYS A 129 23.65 1.99 3.78
CA LYS A 129 24.05 0.77 3.11
C LYS A 129 24.05 -0.34 4.16
N TYR A 130 23.38 -1.42 3.85
CA TYR A 130 23.34 -2.64 4.63
C TYR A 130 24.05 -3.73 3.82
N GLU A 131 24.89 -4.49 4.51
CA GLU A 131 25.56 -5.66 3.94
C GLU A 131 25.08 -6.87 4.71
N PHE A 132 24.75 -7.93 3.99
CA PHE A 132 24.30 -9.19 4.55
C PHE A 132 24.86 -10.35 3.72
N ASN A 133 24.66 -11.57 4.20
CA ASN A 133 25.23 -12.73 3.53
C ASN A 133 24.72 -12.87 2.08
N GLY A 134 25.61 -12.67 1.13
CA GLY A 134 25.33 -12.79 -0.30
C GLY A 134 24.76 -11.54 -0.97
N GLY A 135 24.67 -10.39 -0.28
CA GLY A 135 24.05 -9.21 -0.88
C GLY A 135 24.21 -7.89 -0.15
N THR A 136 23.60 -6.86 -0.74
CA THR A 136 23.63 -5.48 -0.26
C THR A 136 22.30 -4.81 -0.50
N GLU A 137 21.95 -3.89 0.38
CA GLU A 137 20.80 -3.00 0.28
C GLU A 137 21.26 -1.56 0.50
N ILE A 138 20.83 -0.65 -0.38
CA ILE A 138 21.23 0.75 -0.36
C ILE A 138 19.98 1.62 -0.47
N ILE A 139 19.84 2.57 0.44
CA ILE A 139 18.75 3.54 0.49
C ILE A 139 19.34 4.94 0.48
N LYS A 140 18.90 5.77 -0.46
CA LYS A 140 19.29 7.18 -0.53
C LYS A 140 18.06 8.05 -0.70
N VAL A 141 17.91 9.00 0.21
CA VAL A 141 16.90 10.06 0.15
C VAL A 141 17.59 11.41 0.04
N ARG A 142 17.17 12.24 -0.91
CA ARG A 142 17.67 13.61 -1.12
C ARG A 142 16.51 14.50 -1.54
N GLY A 143 15.89 15.20 -0.60
CA GLY A 143 14.66 15.96 -0.84
C GLY A 143 13.55 15.01 -1.28
N ASN A 144 12.97 15.27 -2.46
CA ASN A 144 11.91 14.45 -3.06
C ASN A 144 12.46 13.29 -3.93
N ASN A 145 13.77 13.05 -3.91
CA ASN A 145 14.37 11.93 -4.62
C ASN A 145 14.57 10.76 -3.67
N TYR A 146 14.19 9.56 -4.12
CA TYR A 146 14.37 8.29 -3.44
C TYR A 146 15.06 7.32 -4.39
N ASP A 147 16.15 6.70 -3.94
CA ASP A 147 16.84 5.64 -4.67
C ASP A 147 16.99 4.44 -3.74
N TYR A 148 16.47 3.30 -4.19
CA TYR A 148 16.57 2.00 -3.55
C TYR A 148 17.29 1.04 -4.47
N LYS A 149 18.24 0.28 -3.92
CA LYS A 149 18.90 -0.82 -4.63
C LYS A 149 19.10 -1.98 -3.69
N TYR A 150 18.61 -3.14 -4.09
CA TYR A 150 18.84 -4.40 -3.43
C TYR A 150 19.44 -5.39 -4.43
N ASN A 151 20.44 -6.13 -3.99
CA ASN A 151 21.01 -7.22 -4.76
C ASN A 151 21.42 -8.34 -3.82
N ASN A 152 20.96 -9.55 -4.09
CA ASN A 152 21.35 -10.76 -3.38
C ASN A 152 21.72 -11.86 -4.38
N GLN A 153 23.01 -12.12 -4.51
CA GLN A 153 23.56 -13.10 -5.45
C GLN A 153 23.13 -14.53 -5.09
N ARG A 154 22.95 -14.83 -3.79
CA ARG A 154 22.61 -16.18 -3.34
C ARG A 154 21.19 -16.55 -3.72
N THR A 155 20.25 -15.63 -3.60
CA THR A 155 18.85 -15.84 -4.03
C THR A 155 18.65 -15.49 -5.50
N GLY A 156 19.55 -14.71 -6.10
CA GLY A 156 19.42 -14.18 -7.46
C GLY A 156 18.44 -13.01 -7.54
N VAL A 157 18.11 -12.39 -6.41
CA VAL A 157 17.14 -11.28 -6.33
C VAL A 157 17.86 -9.96 -6.60
N GLU A 158 17.30 -9.18 -7.51
CA GLU A 158 17.68 -7.80 -7.81
C GLU A 158 16.44 -6.93 -7.76
N GLU A 159 16.50 -5.83 -7.02
CA GLU A 159 15.39 -4.87 -6.94
C GLU A 159 15.94 -3.44 -6.97
N LYS A 160 15.25 -2.57 -7.70
CA LYS A 160 15.59 -1.16 -7.83
C LYS A 160 14.31 -0.33 -7.83
N ILE A 161 14.32 0.74 -7.04
CA ILE A 161 13.28 1.78 -7.07
C ILE A 161 13.97 3.12 -7.24
N GLU A 162 13.55 3.89 -8.22
CA GLU A 162 14.02 5.26 -8.44
C GLU A 162 12.80 6.18 -8.53
N ILE A 163 12.72 7.12 -7.59
CA ILE A 163 11.69 8.16 -7.58
C ILE A 163 12.40 9.50 -7.72
N LYS A 164 12.05 10.22 -8.78
CA LYS A 164 12.47 11.59 -9.08
C LYS A 164 11.22 12.43 -9.34
N ASN A 165 11.38 13.75 -9.32
CA ASN A 165 10.28 14.69 -9.57
C ASN A 165 9.45 14.42 -10.83
N GLN A 166 10.04 13.83 -11.87
CA GLN A 166 9.38 13.60 -13.18
C GLN A 166 9.24 12.12 -13.54
N LYS A 167 9.67 11.21 -12.67
CA LYS A 167 9.85 9.81 -13.02
C LYS A 167 9.76 8.89 -11.81
N TYR A 168 9.06 7.78 -12.00
CA TYR A 168 9.16 6.60 -11.16
C TYR A 168 9.67 5.43 -12.00
N GLU A 169 10.62 4.67 -11.47
CA GLU A 169 11.09 3.42 -12.04
C GLU A 169 11.15 2.36 -10.95
N TYR A 170 10.56 1.22 -11.25
CA TYR A 170 10.61 0.02 -10.47
C TYR A 170 11.12 -1.11 -11.35
N TYR A 171 12.04 -1.90 -10.80
CA TYR A 171 12.52 -3.12 -11.40
C TYR A 171 12.72 -4.16 -10.31
N TYR A 172 12.18 -5.34 -10.55
CA TYR A 172 12.44 -6.53 -9.77
C TYR A 172 12.73 -7.71 -10.67
N ARG A 173 13.64 -8.54 -10.20
CA ARG A 173 13.95 -9.82 -10.81
C ARG A 173 14.38 -10.80 -9.75
N ASP A 174 13.89 -12.03 -9.86
CA ASP A 174 14.47 -13.18 -9.20
C ASP A 174 14.67 -14.32 -10.23
N ARG A 175 14.74 -15.57 -9.74
CA ARG A 175 14.86 -16.75 -10.61
C ARG A 175 13.55 -17.12 -11.30
N ASN A 176 12.42 -16.68 -10.77
CA ASN A 176 11.07 -17.10 -11.13
C ASN A 176 10.31 -16.03 -11.89
N MET A 177 10.69 -14.76 -11.78
CA MET A 177 9.95 -13.65 -12.37
C MET A 177 10.79 -12.41 -12.65
N ILE A 178 10.24 -11.56 -13.51
CA ILE A 178 10.68 -10.20 -13.78
C ILE A 178 9.45 -9.30 -13.66
N GLU A 179 9.59 -8.17 -12.98
CA GLU A 179 8.54 -7.15 -12.86
C GLU A 179 9.14 -5.76 -13.03
N LYS A 180 8.43 -4.88 -13.75
CA LYS A 180 8.87 -3.52 -14.04
C LYS A 180 7.68 -2.58 -14.06
N LEU A 181 7.88 -1.38 -13.54
CA LEU A 181 6.93 -0.28 -13.69
C LEU A 181 7.70 1.01 -13.96
N GLU A 182 7.39 1.67 -15.07
CA GLU A 182 7.89 3.00 -15.40
C GLU A 182 6.73 3.98 -15.41
N VAL A 183 6.89 5.14 -14.76
CA VAL A 183 5.89 6.21 -14.76
C VAL A 183 6.54 7.54 -15.08
N HIS A 184 5.93 8.28 -16.00
CA HIS A 184 6.28 9.66 -16.32
C HIS A 184 5.30 10.63 -15.65
N HIS A 185 5.69 11.23 -14.53
CA HIS A 185 4.78 12.07 -13.73
C HIS A 185 4.25 13.30 -14.48
N ALA A 186 4.99 13.83 -15.46
CA ALA A 186 4.58 14.99 -16.26
C ALA A 186 3.25 14.79 -17.01
N ASN A 187 3.00 13.57 -17.50
CA ASN A 187 1.84 13.23 -18.32
C ASN A 187 1.09 12.00 -17.79
N GLN A 188 1.46 11.56 -16.58
CA GLN A 188 0.94 10.40 -15.88
C GLN A 188 0.93 9.12 -16.73
N LYS A 189 1.79 9.01 -17.75
CA LYS A 189 1.89 7.78 -18.53
C LYS A 189 2.64 6.71 -17.75
N TYR A 190 2.20 5.47 -17.87
CA TYR A 190 2.88 4.33 -17.29
C TYR A 190 3.12 3.21 -18.32
N SER A 191 4.12 2.39 -18.05
CA SER A 191 4.34 1.09 -18.69
C SER A 191 4.67 0.06 -17.62
N TYR A 192 3.88 -1.01 -17.57
CA TYR A 192 4.01 -2.13 -16.65
C TYR A 192 4.34 -3.40 -17.42
N TYR A 193 5.27 -4.18 -16.88
CA TYR A 193 5.68 -5.45 -17.43
C TYR A 193 5.88 -6.46 -16.32
N TYR A 194 5.25 -7.62 -16.45
CA TYR A 194 5.50 -8.78 -15.63
C TYR A 194 5.76 -10.00 -16.52
N LYS A 195 6.69 -10.86 -16.09
CA LYS A 195 6.90 -12.17 -16.70
C LYS A 195 7.21 -13.20 -15.64
N ASN A 196 6.43 -14.27 -15.62
CA ASN A 196 6.77 -15.50 -14.91
C ASN A 196 7.75 -16.31 -15.76
N LEU A 197 8.94 -16.56 -15.24
CA LEU A 197 10.00 -17.32 -15.91
C LEU A 197 9.76 -18.84 -15.85
N ASN A 198 8.95 -19.31 -14.90
CA ASN A 198 8.62 -20.73 -14.77
C ASN A 198 7.54 -21.16 -15.76
N THR A 199 6.50 -20.32 -15.94
CA THR A 199 5.36 -20.62 -16.82
C THR A 199 5.43 -19.94 -18.18
N GLY A 200 6.21 -18.87 -18.30
CA GLY A 200 6.24 -18.02 -19.50
C GLY A 200 5.12 -16.97 -19.57
N ARG A 201 4.13 -17.02 -18.66
CA ARG A 201 3.03 -16.04 -18.59
C ARG A 201 3.59 -14.62 -18.51
N THR A 202 3.08 -13.73 -19.34
CA THR A 202 3.55 -12.35 -19.46
C THR A 202 2.36 -11.41 -19.38
N ILE A 203 2.49 -10.32 -18.63
CA ILE A 203 1.52 -9.23 -18.57
C ILE A 203 2.21 -7.97 -19.06
N LYS A 204 1.55 -7.22 -19.94
CA LYS A 204 1.99 -5.92 -20.43
C LYS A 204 0.82 -4.96 -20.36
N LYS A 205 0.99 -3.85 -19.65
CA LYS A 205 0.00 -2.77 -19.59
C LYS A 205 0.68 -1.45 -19.87
N GLU A 206 0.04 -0.61 -20.67
CA GLU A 206 0.48 0.76 -20.92
C GLU A 206 -0.74 1.65 -20.91
N GLY A 207 -0.62 2.82 -20.30
CA GLY A 207 -1.78 3.67 -20.12
C GLY A 207 -1.44 5.03 -19.55
N ARG A 208 -2.49 5.71 -19.10
CA ARG A 208 -2.38 6.86 -18.23
C ARG A 208 -2.82 6.42 -16.84
N GLY A 209 -2.28 7.09 -15.83
CA GLY A 209 -2.69 6.91 -14.46
C GLY A 209 -3.37 8.16 -13.95
N ARG A 210 -3.96 8.01 -12.77
CA ARG A 210 -4.47 9.12 -11.96
C ARG A 210 -3.55 9.30 -10.77
N ARG A 211 -3.44 10.54 -10.27
CA ARG A 211 -2.68 10.81 -9.04
C ARG A 211 -3.29 10.01 -7.87
N VAL A 212 -2.45 9.35 -7.07
CA VAL A 212 -2.92 8.64 -5.88
C VAL A 212 -3.38 9.64 -4.81
N THR A 213 -4.60 9.48 -4.32
CA THR A 213 -5.15 10.20 -3.17
C THR A 213 -5.97 9.25 -2.32
N LYS A 214 -6.19 9.61 -1.05
CA LYS A 214 -7.02 8.82 -0.13
C LYS A 214 -8.44 8.61 -0.64
N ASP A 215 -9.03 9.64 -1.26
CA ASP A 215 -10.36 9.55 -1.86
C ASP A 215 -10.37 8.57 -3.03
N ILE A 216 -9.40 8.68 -3.94
CA ILE A 216 -9.31 7.82 -5.12
C ILE A 216 -9.10 6.36 -4.70
N VAL A 217 -8.18 6.10 -3.76
CA VAL A 217 -7.94 4.72 -3.29
C VAL A 217 -9.20 4.15 -2.65
N TYR A 218 -9.88 4.90 -1.78
CA TYR A 218 -11.09 4.44 -1.14
C TYR A 218 -12.20 4.09 -2.16
N GLU A 219 -12.47 4.97 -3.14
CA GLU A 219 -13.51 4.69 -4.14
C GLU A 219 -13.15 3.47 -5.00
N GLU A 220 -11.89 3.30 -5.40
CA GLU A 220 -11.46 2.11 -6.16
C GLU A 220 -11.62 0.82 -5.35
N LEU A 221 -11.32 0.84 -4.05
CA LEU A 221 -11.54 -0.31 -3.18
C LEU A 221 -13.03 -0.60 -3.02
N ARG A 222 -13.84 0.44 -2.88
CA ARG A 222 -15.29 0.33 -2.72
C ARG A 222 -15.97 -0.21 -3.98
N GLU A 223 -15.61 0.28 -5.15
CA GLU A 223 -16.12 -0.22 -6.45
C GLU A 223 -15.81 -1.71 -6.59
N ARG A 224 -14.56 -2.11 -6.34
CA ARG A 224 -14.13 -3.51 -6.37
C ARG A 224 -14.84 -4.41 -5.37
N TYR A 225 -15.16 -3.91 -4.19
CA TYR A 225 -15.90 -4.69 -3.20
C TYR A 225 -17.33 -4.95 -3.64
N ASN A 226 -17.98 -3.97 -4.28
CA ASN A 226 -19.32 -4.17 -4.81
C ASN A 226 -19.32 -5.22 -5.94
N ASP A 227 -18.31 -5.20 -6.83
CA ASP A 227 -18.16 -6.22 -7.87
C ASP A 227 -18.07 -7.64 -7.27
N LEU A 228 -17.37 -7.79 -6.13
CA LEU A 228 -17.27 -9.07 -5.42
C LEU A 228 -18.59 -9.50 -4.75
N GLU A 229 -19.39 -8.56 -4.23
CA GLU A 229 -20.71 -8.89 -3.66
C GLU A 229 -21.73 -9.25 -4.75
N GLU A 230 -21.65 -8.63 -5.93
CA GLU A 230 -22.53 -8.95 -7.07
C GLU A 230 -22.27 -10.36 -7.63
N ASP A 231 -21.03 -10.85 -7.59
CA ASP A 231 -20.66 -12.20 -8.04
C ASP A 231 -21.06 -13.30 -7.03
N ASP A 232 -21.01 -13.02 -5.72
CA ASP A 232 -21.39 -13.97 -4.67
C ASP A 232 -22.92 -14.25 -4.62
N ASP A 233 -23.74 -13.39 -5.23
CA ASP A 233 -25.22 -13.48 -5.22
C ASP A 233 -25.82 -14.33 -6.36
N TRP A 234 -25.00 -14.92 -7.26
CA TRP A 234 -25.47 -15.77 -8.38
C TRP A 234 -25.54 -17.28 -8.10
N ASP A 235 -25.23 -17.73 -6.88
CA ASP A 235 -25.16 -19.15 -6.51
C ASP A 235 -26.44 -19.72 -5.82
N ASP A 236 -27.60 -19.07 -5.96
CA ASP A 236 -28.87 -19.59 -5.44
C ASP A 236 -30.04 -19.44 -6.42
N ASP A 237 -29.92 -20.07 -7.60
CA ASP A 237 -31.11 -20.53 -8.31
C ASP A 237 -30.86 -21.93 -8.90
N GLY A 238 -31.41 -22.93 -8.21
CA GLY A 238 -31.36 -24.33 -8.62
C GLY A 238 -32.02 -24.56 -9.98
N GLY A 239 -31.20 -24.91 -10.97
CA GLY A 239 -31.64 -25.25 -12.32
C GLY A 239 -30.88 -26.47 -12.85
N ASP A 240 -31.40 -27.65 -12.51
CA ASP A 240 -31.02 -28.97 -13.01
C ASP A 240 -31.14 -29.06 -14.55
N TRP A 241 -30.05 -28.94 -15.31
CA TRP A 241 -29.99 -29.29 -16.73
C TRP A 241 -28.61 -29.79 -17.15
N ASP A 242 -28.56 -31.09 -17.49
CA ASP A 242 -27.52 -31.71 -18.31
C ASP A 242 -27.27 -30.90 -19.60
N ASN A 243 -26.03 -30.48 -19.85
CA ASN A 243 -25.55 -30.32 -21.22
C ASN A 243 -24.02 -30.40 -21.29
N ASP A 244 -23.55 -31.50 -21.86
CA ASP A 244 -22.22 -31.60 -22.47
C ASP A 244 -22.16 -30.61 -23.65
N ASP A 245 -21.28 -29.60 -23.60
CA ASP A 245 -20.63 -29.08 -24.82
C ASP A 245 -19.50 -28.10 -24.49
N TRP A 246 -18.33 -28.46 -25.03
CA TRP A 246 -17.13 -27.69 -25.32
C TRP A 246 -17.19 -26.16 -25.16
N ALA A 247 -16.32 -25.64 -24.29
CA ALA A 247 -15.75 -24.32 -24.44
C ALA A 247 -14.22 -24.44 -24.30
N ASP A 248 -13.53 -24.18 -25.40
CA ASP A 248 -12.12 -23.79 -25.40
C ASP A 248 -12.01 -22.54 -24.53
N GLU A 249 -11.56 -22.69 -23.28
CA GLU A 249 -11.17 -21.55 -22.45
C GLU A 249 -9.92 -20.92 -23.07
N ASP A 250 -10.11 -19.77 -23.73
CA ASP A 250 -9.02 -18.87 -24.07
C ASP A 250 -8.19 -18.60 -22.80
N PRO A 251 -6.88 -18.92 -22.78
CA PRO A 251 -6.03 -18.72 -21.59
C PRO A 251 -5.70 -17.24 -21.32
N ASP A 252 -6.34 -16.31 -22.04
CA ASP A 252 -6.02 -14.89 -22.06
C ASP A 252 -7.00 -14.00 -21.26
N ASP A 253 -8.07 -14.54 -20.67
CA ASP A 253 -9.05 -13.75 -19.90
C ASP A 253 -9.11 -14.10 -18.41
N ASP A 254 -8.02 -14.63 -17.87
CA ASP A 254 -7.79 -14.62 -16.42
C ASP A 254 -7.36 -13.20 -16.00
N ASN A 255 -8.35 -12.30 -15.93
CA ASN A 255 -8.30 -11.07 -15.13
C ASN A 255 -8.35 -11.36 -13.62
N GLY A 256 -8.22 -12.65 -13.22
CA GLY A 256 -8.23 -13.14 -11.85
C GLY A 256 -7.28 -12.36 -10.95
N VAL A 257 -7.87 -11.38 -10.30
CA VAL A 257 -7.31 -10.76 -9.13
C VAL A 257 -8.27 -11.15 -8.02
N ASP A 258 -7.94 -12.23 -7.33
CA ASP A 258 -8.35 -12.39 -5.93
C ASP A 258 -7.80 -11.15 -5.21
N ILE A 259 -8.67 -10.16 -4.94
CA ILE A 259 -8.31 -8.80 -4.49
C ILE A 259 -7.98 -8.80 -3.00
N GLN A 260 -7.19 -9.77 -2.58
CA GLN A 260 -6.65 -9.84 -1.23
C GLN A 260 -5.31 -9.15 -1.24
N PHE A 261 -5.21 -8.00 -0.58
CA PHE A 261 -3.95 -7.37 -0.28
C PHE A 261 -3.35 -8.03 0.96
N ASP A 262 -2.17 -8.62 0.82
CA ASP A 262 -1.42 -9.17 1.93
C ASP A 262 -0.72 -8.02 2.67
N ILE A 263 -0.79 -8.00 4.00
CA ILE A 263 -0.16 -6.96 4.82
C ILE A 263 0.39 -7.56 6.12
N LYS A 264 1.51 -7.06 6.61
CA LYS A 264 1.99 -7.45 7.94
C LYS A 264 1.67 -6.36 8.95
N ILE A 265 0.70 -6.63 9.83
CA ILE A 265 0.38 -5.77 10.97
C ILE A 265 1.01 -6.35 12.24
N ASP A 266 1.59 -5.48 13.07
CA ASP A 266 1.93 -5.83 14.44
C ASP A 266 1.63 -4.66 15.36
N LEU A 267 0.43 -4.76 15.92
CA LEU A 267 -0.10 -3.90 16.96
C LEU A 267 -0.14 -4.65 18.30
N SER A 268 0.59 -5.78 18.42
CA SER A 268 0.48 -6.67 19.59
C SER A 268 0.97 -6.02 20.90
N ASP A 269 1.90 -5.08 20.82
CA ASP A 269 2.38 -4.28 21.96
C ASP A 269 1.30 -3.33 22.55
N LEU A 270 0.15 -3.16 21.88
CA LEU A 270 -0.94 -2.28 22.31
C LEU A 270 -1.98 -2.97 23.19
N PHE A 271 -2.03 -4.31 23.18
CA PHE A 271 -3.02 -5.10 23.91
C PHE A 271 -2.50 -5.62 25.26
N ASN A 272 -1.31 -5.19 25.69
CA ASN A 272 -0.66 -5.55 26.95
C ASN A 272 -0.59 -4.40 27.96
#